data_AF-A0A838SZC1-F1
#
_entry.id   AF-A0A838SZC1-F1
#
_cell.length_a   1.000
_cell.length_b   1.000
_cell.length_c   1.000
_cell.angle_alpha   90.00
_cell.angle_beta   90.00
_cell.angle_gamma   90.00
#
_symmetry.space_group_name_H-M   'P 1'
#
loop_
_entity.id
_entity.type
_entity.pdbx_description
1 polymer ?
#
loop_
_entity_poly.entity_id
_entity_poly.type
_entity_poly.pdbx_seq_one_letter_code
_entity_poly.pdbx_strand_id
1 'polypeptide(L)'
;MMRVGHAAPWAIALAVLLALVLVPSNAHAWTPGTHIFLGEAILRSLEMLPGNVAELLAAYPHDFLYGSIAADTSIAKKYAVAGRHCHSWKVGFEIHDGAESSALRAFGLGYLAHLAADSVAHNYFVPHQLAITSTTSALGHSYWESRFDGHIGERFSRTARQLILRDHSASDGHLDRILSPTIFSTPTNRRIFRGMVHVADTESWQRIFHMVAEKSRWDLTEQEVGGYVTRSFDFIVDLLRHLDKSEPMKLDPAGTEPLREAKKIRRVALRQGGEDHVREQAMHHFGLPLSKLTYSKTRSEPLYPAREVSS
;
A
#
# COMPACT_ATOMS: atom_id res chain seq x y z
N MET A 1 5.97 -56.33 -4.41
CA MET A 1 4.83 -55.64 -5.05
C MET A 1 4.45 -54.43 -4.19
N MET A 2 4.86 -53.22 -4.55
CA MET A 2 4.38 -51.97 -3.95
C MET A 2 3.57 -51.23 -5.02
N ARG A 3 2.27 -51.04 -4.77
CA ARG A 3 1.38 -50.26 -5.63
C ARG A 3 1.68 -48.78 -5.42
N VAL A 4 2.19 -48.11 -6.46
CA VAL A 4 2.24 -46.64 -6.51
C VAL A 4 0.80 -46.15 -6.70
N GLY A 5 0.19 -45.67 -5.63
CA GLY A 5 -1.15 -45.07 -5.67
C GLY A 5 -1.11 -43.82 -6.53
N HIS A 6 -1.76 -43.85 -7.69
CA HIS A 6 -1.93 -42.69 -8.52
C HIS A 6 -2.93 -41.78 -7.81
N ALA A 7 -2.45 -40.67 -7.23
CA ALA A 7 -3.35 -39.64 -6.71
C ALA A 7 -4.30 -39.23 -7.84
N ALA A 8 -5.59 -39.29 -7.58
CA ALA A 8 -6.59 -39.01 -8.60
C ALA A 8 -6.40 -37.57 -9.13
N PRO A 9 -6.55 -37.32 -10.44
CA PRO A 9 -6.23 -36.03 -11.05
C PRO A 9 -7.00 -34.85 -10.42
N TRP A 10 -8.17 -35.11 -9.83
CA TRP A 10 -8.94 -34.13 -9.07
C TRP A 10 -8.29 -33.73 -7.74
N ALA A 11 -7.56 -34.63 -7.07
CA ALA A 11 -6.84 -34.34 -5.82
C ALA A 11 -5.62 -33.47 -6.10
N ILE A 12 -4.95 -33.70 -7.23
CA ILE A 12 -3.85 -32.83 -7.71
C ILE A 12 -4.40 -31.48 -8.14
N ALA A 13 -5.50 -31.44 -8.90
CA ALA A 13 -6.15 -30.19 -9.29
C ALA A 13 -6.64 -29.39 -8.09
N LEU A 14 -7.25 -30.04 -7.09
CA LEU A 14 -7.69 -29.41 -5.84
C LEU A 14 -6.50 -28.95 -5.00
N ALA A 15 -5.41 -29.71 -4.93
CA ALA A 15 -4.19 -29.31 -4.24
C ALA A 15 -3.48 -28.15 -4.95
N VAL A 16 -3.50 -28.10 -6.29
CA VAL A 16 -3.00 -26.98 -7.08
C VAL A 16 -3.91 -25.76 -6.93
N LEU A 17 -5.23 -25.94 -6.88
CA LEU A 17 -6.19 -24.86 -6.65
C LEU A 17 -6.04 -24.29 -5.23
N LEU A 18 -5.95 -25.17 -4.22
CA LEU A 18 -5.63 -24.79 -2.84
C LEU A 18 -4.25 -24.14 -2.77
N ALA A 19 -3.24 -24.66 -3.45
CA ALA A 19 -1.93 -24.03 -3.50
C ALA A 19 -2.00 -22.66 -4.19
N LEU A 20 -2.77 -22.47 -5.26
CA LEU A 20 -2.95 -21.18 -5.92
C LEU A 20 -3.76 -20.18 -5.08
N VAL A 21 -4.66 -20.67 -4.23
CA VAL A 21 -5.41 -19.85 -3.24
C VAL A 21 -4.57 -19.56 -1.99
N LEU A 22 -3.68 -20.48 -1.60
CA LEU A 22 -2.83 -20.38 -0.41
C LEU A 22 -1.43 -19.81 -0.70
N VAL A 23 -1.04 -19.66 -1.97
CA VAL A 23 0.13 -18.90 -2.39
C VAL A 23 -0.20 -17.44 -2.06
N PRO A 24 0.50 -16.85 -1.08
CA PRO A 24 0.27 -15.45 -0.75
C PRO A 24 0.68 -14.64 -1.98
N SER A 25 -0.29 -14.04 -2.67
CA SER A 25 0.03 -12.98 -3.61
C SER A 25 0.67 -11.86 -2.78
N ASN A 26 1.91 -11.52 -3.11
CA ASN A 26 2.65 -10.41 -2.49
C ASN A 26 1.75 -9.16 -2.40
N ALA A 27 1.19 -8.94 -1.21
CA ALA A 27 0.47 -7.74 -0.84
C ALA A 27 1.48 -6.87 -0.09
N HIS A 28 1.82 -5.74 -0.68
CA HIS A 28 2.80 -4.81 -0.14
C HIS A 28 2.24 -3.40 -0.22
N ALA A 29 1.15 -3.09 0.48
CA ALA A 29 0.68 -1.71 0.68
C ALA A 29 -0.53 -1.62 1.59
N TRP A 30 -0.69 -0.46 2.23
CA TRP A 30 -2.00 -0.07 2.73
C TRP A 30 -3.07 -0.33 1.66
N THR A 31 -4.22 -0.80 2.09
CA THR A 31 -5.32 -1.04 1.16
C THR A 31 -5.78 0.27 0.50
N PRO A 32 -6.34 0.23 -0.73
CA PRO A 32 -6.70 1.44 -1.48
C PRO A 32 -7.61 2.41 -0.73
N GLY A 33 -8.39 1.96 0.27
CA GLY A 33 -9.23 2.83 1.09
C GLY A 33 -8.43 3.84 1.90
N THR A 34 -7.38 3.40 2.61
CA THR A 34 -6.50 4.28 3.39
C THR A 34 -5.82 5.33 2.50
N HIS A 35 -5.34 4.94 1.31
CA HIS A 35 -4.74 5.89 0.37
C HIS A 35 -5.74 6.93 -0.15
N ILE A 36 -6.97 6.53 -0.46
CA ILE A 36 -8.02 7.50 -0.83
C ILE A 36 -8.34 8.43 0.34
N PHE A 37 -8.43 7.92 1.56
CA PHE A 37 -8.65 8.76 2.74
C PHE A 37 -7.55 9.82 2.91
N LEU A 38 -6.27 9.41 2.83
CA LEU A 38 -5.12 10.32 2.91
C LEU A 38 -5.11 11.30 1.72
N GLY A 39 -5.37 10.82 0.50
CA GLY A 39 -5.44 11.64 -0.71
C GLY A 39 -6.53 12.70 -0.62
N GLU A 40 -7.74 12.34 -0.18
CA GLU A 40 -8.82 13.31 0.05
C GLU A 40 -8.45 14.31 1.16
N ALA A 41 -7.72 13.88 2.19
CA ALA A 41 -7.26 14.78 3.24
C ALA A 41 -6.25 15.83 2.74
N ILE A 42 -5.38 15.44 1.79
CA ILE A 42 -4.47 16.36 1.09
C ILE A 42 -5.25 17.34 0.21
N LEU A 43 -6.25 16.86 -0.55
CA LEU A 43 -7.10 17.72 -1.37
C LEU A 43 -7.93 18.71 -0.54
N ARG A 44 -8.22 18.41 0.73
CA ARG A 44 -8.83 19.34 1.70
C ARG A 44 -7.82 20.27 2.38
N SER A 45 -6.53 20.13 2.09
CA SER A 45 -5.44 20.88 2.74
C SER A 45 -4.42 21.42 1.75
N LEU A 46 -4.90 21.84 0.57
CA LEU A 46 -4.06 22.37 -0.50
C LEU A 46 -3.30 23.64 -0.10
N GLU A 47 -3.82 24.40 0.86
CA GLU A 47 -3.17 25.58 1.45
C GLU A 47 -1.83 25.25 2.15
N MET A 48 -1.59 23.97 2.47
CA MET A 48 -0.34 23.50 3.06
C MET A 48 0.73 23.18 2.01
N LEU A 49 0.40 23.23 0.72
CA LEU A 49 1.29 22.85 -0.37
C LEU A 49 1.87 24.09 -1.09
N PRO A 50 2.98 23.95 -1.83
CA PRO A 50 3.44 25.01 -2.72
C PRO A 50 2.35 25.38 -3.74
N GLY A 51 2.20 26.67 -4.07
CA GLY A 51 1.08 27.16 -4.89
C GLY A 51 0.90 26.44 -6.22
N ASN A 52 2.00 26.13 -6.91
CA ASN A 52 1.99 25.37 -8.17
C ASN A 52 1.50 23.92 -8.01
N VAL A 53 1.81 23.28 -6.87
CA VAL A 53 1.32 21.93 -6.55
C VAL A 53 -0.16 22.01 -6.18
N ALA A 54 -0.55 22.97 -5.34
CA ALA A 54 -1.92 23.19 -4.94
C ALA A 54 -2.85 23.42 -6.13
N GLU A 55 -2.47 24.31 -7.06
CA GLU A 55 -3.22 24.59 -8.29
C GLU A 55 -3.35 23.34 -9.17
N LEU A 56 -2.28 22.57 -9.33
CA LEU A 56 -2.28 21.35 -10.12
C LEU A 56 -3.23 20.30 -9.52
N LEU A 57 -3.16 20.06 -8.21
CA LEU A 57 -4.01 19.09 -7.53
C LEU A 57 -5.48 19.54 -7.48
N ALA A 58 -5.74 20.84 -7.35
CA ALA A 58 -7.09 21.40 -7.44
C ALA A 58 -7.71 21.18 -8.84
N ALA A 59 -6.91 21.30 -9.90
CA ALA A 59 -7.36 21.13 -11.28
C ALA A 59 -7.53 19.65 -11.68
N TYR A 60 -6.72 18.74 -11.11
CA TYR A 60 -6.69 17.31 -11.46
C TYR A 60 -6.81 16.38 -10.23
N PRO A 61 -7.87 16.54 -9.40
CA PRO A 61 -7.99 15.78 -8.15
C PRO A 61 -8.21 14.28 -8.38
N HIS A 62 -8.91 13.90 -9.46
CA HIS A 62 -9.16 12.49 -9.77
C HIS A 62 -7.90 11.76 -10.23
N ASP A 63 -7.06 12.40 -11.03
CA ASP A 63 -5.78 11.84 -11.47
C ASP A 63 -4.83 11.65 -10.29
N PHE A 64 -4.77 12.63 -9.38
CA PHE A 64 -4.02 12.52 -8.13
C PHE A 64 -4.50 11.36 -7.26
N LEU A 65 -5.81 11.27 -7.01
CA LEU A 65 -6.38 10.17 -6.23
C LEU A 65 -6.13 8.82 -6.92
N TYR A 66 -6.18 8.76 -8.25
CA TYR A 66 -5.91 7.52 -8.97
C TYR A 66 -4.44 7.12 -8.82
N GLY A 67 -3.53 8.07 -8.96
CA GLY A 67 -2.11 7.89 -8.67
C GLY A 67 -1.86 7.31 -7.28
N SER A 68 -2.58 7.79 -6.26
CA SER A 68 -2.43 7.34 -4.87
C SER A 68 -2.84 5.88 -4.62
N ILE A 69 -3.54 5.24 -5.56
CA ILE A 69 -3.91 3.82 -5.47
C ILE A 69 -3.31 2.98 -6.62
N ALA A 70 -2.58 3.62 -7.54
CA ALA A 70 -2.15 3.00 -8.79
C ALA A 70 -1.07 1.94 -8.57
N ALA A 71 -0.21 2.10 -7.55
CA ALA A 71 0.82 1.14 -7.20
C ALA A 71 0.25 -0.22 -6.73
N ASP A 72 -0.99 -0.23 -6.23
CA ASP A 72 -1.67 -1.45 -5.77
C ASP A 72 -2.47 -2.14 -6.87
N THR A 73 -2.47 -1.55 -8.06
CA THR A 73 -3.24 -2.06 -9.16
C THR A 73 -2.70 -3.36 -9.72
N SER A 74 -3.61 -4.16 -10.28
CA SER A 74 -3.28 -5.37 -11.02
C SER A 74 -2.22 -5.12 -12.11
N ILE A 75 -2.20 -3.91 -12.70
CA ILE A 75 -1.19 -3.49 -13.68
C ILE A 75 0.19 -3.38 -13.00
N ALA A 76 0.29 -2.61 -11.92
CA ALA A 76 1.53 -2.43 -11.18
C ALA A 76 2.09 -3.75 -10.59
N LYS A 77 1.22 -4.61 -10.03
CA LYS A 77 1.59 -5.91 -9.47
C LYS A 77 2.15 -6.90 -10.50
N LYS A 78 1.68 -6.85 -11.76
CA LYS A 78 2.23 -7.69 -12.85
C LYS A 78 3.70 -7.34 -13.15
N TYR A 79 4.09 -6.08 -13.00
CA TYR A 79 5.48 -5.63 -13.21
C TYR A 79 6.40 -5.93 -12.03
N ALA A 80 5.86 -6.05 -10.81
CA ALA A 80 6.61 -6.53 -9.65
C ALA A 80 7.18 -7.94 -9.89
N VAL A 81 6.45 -8.81 -10.61
CA VAL A 81 6.91 -10.16 -11.01
C VAL A 81 8.10 -10.09 -11.97
N ALA A 82 8.22 -9.00 -12.73
CA ALA A 82 9.33 -8.76 -13.66
C ALA A 82 10.54 -8.07 -13.02
N GLY A 83 10.60 -7.98 -11.68
CA GLY A 83 11.73 -7.41 -10.94
C GLY A 83 11.73 -5.89 -10.83
N ARG A 84 10.69 -5.20 -11.32
CA ARG A 84 10.46 -3.77 -11.05
C ARG A 84 9.36 -3.63 -10.00
N HIS A 85 9.78 -3.55 -8.74
CA HIS A 85 8.85 -3.35 -7.62
C HIS A 85 8.16 -1.98 -7.73
N CYS A 86 6.83 -1.97 -7.71
CA CYS A 86 6.02 -0.75 -7.79
C CYS A 86 6.21 0.15 -6.55
N HIS A 87 6.52 -0.45 -5.40
CA HIS A 87 6.84 0.23 -4.15
C HIS A 87 8.29 0.70 -4.09
N SER A 88 8.72 1.47 -5.09
CA SER A 88 10.10 1.97 -5.22
C SER A 88 10.11 3.46 -5.51
N TRP A 89 10.86 4.23 -4.73
CA TRP A 89 11.08 5.65 -4.98
C TRP A 89 11.57 5.92 -6.40
N LYS A 90 12.52 5.11 -6.89
CA LYS A 90 13.04 5.24 -8.25
C LYS A 90 11.92 5.15 -9.29
N VAL A 91 11.05 4.16 -9.16
CA VAL A 91 9.89 4.00 -10.07
C VAL A 91 8.91 5.16 -9.93
N GLY A 92 8.62 5.59 -8.70
CA GLY A 92 7.74 6.73 -8.44
C GLY A 92 8.25 8.03 -9.09
N PHE A 93 9.55 8.31 -8.99
CA PHE A 93 10.16 9.49 -9.64
C PHE A 93 10.22 9.34 -11.16
N GLU A 94 10.50 8.15 -11.71
CA GLU A 94 10.40 7.94 -13.16
C GLU A 94 8.96 8.23 -13.67
N ILE A 95 7.93 7.83 -12.91
CA ILE A 95 6.52 8.15 -13.20
C ILE A 95 6.27 9.65 -13.14
N HIS A 96 6.75 10.33 -12.10
CA HIS A 96 6.57 11.76 -11.93
C HIS A 96 7.30 12.57 -13.02
N ASP A 97 8.58 12.29 -13.25
CA ASP A 97 9.45 13.05 -14.15
C ASP A 97 9.08 12.83 -15.63
N GLY A 98 8.56 11.64 -15.96
CA GLY A 98 8.09 11.33 -17.31
C GLY A 98 6.73 11.93 -17.66
N ALA A 99 6.07 12.67 -16.77
CA ALA A 99 4.71 13.15 -16.96
C ALA A 99 4.63 14.37 -17.90
N GLU A 100 4.08 14.16 -19.10
CA GLU A 100 4.00 15.18 -20.14
C GLU A 100 2.80 16.13 -19.99
N SER A 101 1.68 15.65 -19.42
CA SER A 101 0.45 16.44 -19.23
C SER A 101 0.23 16.79 -17.76
N SER A 102 -0.53 17.86 -17.50
CA SER A 102 -0.88 18.26 -16.12
C SER A 102 -1.62 17.15 -15.36
N ALA A 103 -2.52 16.43 -16.03
CA ALA A 103 -3.19 15.26 -15.46
C ALA A 103 -2.18 14.18 -15.02
N LEU A 104 -1.21 13.84 -15.90
CA LEU A 104 -0.17 12.86 -15.57
C LEU A 104 0.78 13.35 -14.46
N ARG A 105 1.02 14.67 -14.37
CA ARG A 105 1.82 15.24 -13.28
C ARG A 105 1.11 15.10 -11.94
N ALA A 106 -0.20 15.38 -11.90
CA ALA A 106 -1.02 15.15 -10.71
C ALA A 106 -1.06 13.66 -10.34
N PHE A 107 -1.22 12.78 -11.32
CA PHE A 107 -1.12 11.33 -11.15
C PHE A 107 0.24 10.90 -10.55
N GLY A 108 1.35 11.41 -11.08
CA GLY A 108 2.68 11.11 -10.56
C GLY A 108 2.88 11.57 -9.11
N LEU A 109 2.36 12.75 -8.76
CA LEU A 109 2.34 13.21 -7.36
C LEU A 109 1.48 12.32 -6.47
N GLY A 110 0.36 11.80 -6.98
CA GLY A 110 -0.45 10.80 -6.30
C GLY A 110 0.33 9.53 -6.03
N TYR A 111 1.06 9.02 -7.02
CA TYR A 111 1.91 7.83 -6.88
C TYR A 111 3.01 8.05 -5.83
N LEU A 112 3.65 9.22 -5.82
CA LEU A 112 4.63 9.59 -4.81
C LEU A 112 3.99 9.67 -3.41
N ALA A 113 2.79 10.25 -3.28
CA ALA A 113 2.04 10.29 -2.03
C ALA A 113 1.71 8.89 -1.49
N HIS A 114 1.38 7.93 -2.36
CA HIS A 114 1.23 6.53 -1.99
C HIS A 114 2.50 5.97 -1.34
N LEU A 115 3.66 6.15 -1.97
CA LEU A 115 4.95 5.66 -1.44
C LEU A 115 5.32 6.31 -0.10
N ALA A 116 4.97 7.58 0.12
CA ALA A 116 5.16 8.24 1.42
C ALA A 116 4.31 7.61 2.52
N ALA A 117 3.04 7.30 2.24
CA ALA A 117 2.17 6.61 3.19
C ALA A 117 2.67 5.18 3.48
N ASP A 118 3.11 4.46 2.46
CA ASP A 118 3.62 3.09 2.60
C ASP A 118 4.95 3.02 3.34
N SER A 119 5.75 4.08 3.25
CA SER A 119 6.93 4.21 4.11
C SER A 119 6.57 4.18 5.59
N VAL A 120 5.37 4.64 5.99
CA VAL A 120 4.88 4.50 7.36
C VAL A 120 4.36 3.09 7.63
N ALA A 121 3.57 2.54 6.70
CA ALA A 121 2.96 1.22 6.81
C ALA A 121 4.03 0.14 7.05
N HIS A 122 5.00 0.07 6.14
CA HIS A 122 5.89 -1.08 6.04
C HIS A 122 7.14 -0.95 6.89
N ASN A 123 7.48 0.24 7.38
CA ASN A 123 8.63 0.44 8.27
C ASN A 123 8.23 0.45 9.75
N TYR A 124 6.96 0.74 10.07
CA TYR A 124 6.51 0.89 11.47
C TYR A 124 5.30 0.02 11.77
N PHE A 125 4.15 0.28 11.14
CA PHE A 125 2.90 -0.37 11.53
C PHE A 125 2.90 -1.89 11.31
N VAL A 126 3.03 -2.34 10.06
CA VAL A 126 2.96 -3.75 9.69
C VAL A 126 4.04 -4.57 10.42
N PRO A 127 5.34 -4.18 10.42
CA PRO A 127 6.35 -4.97 11.13
C PRO A 127 6.14 -4.99 12.65
N HIS A 128 5.64 -3.91 13.27
CA HIS A 128 5.22 -3.92 14.68
C HIS A 128 4.15 -5.00 14.92
N GLN A 129 3.09 -5.00 14.12
CA GLN A 129 1.99 -5.94 14.26
C GLN A 129 2.42 -7.39 13.99
N LEU A 130 3.29 -7.61 13.01
CA LEU A 130 3.89 -8.92 12.73
C LEU A 130 4.79 -9.41 13.88
N ALA A 131 5.47 -8.50 14.58
CA ALA A 131 6.31 -8.86 15.72
C ALA A 131 5.47 -9.27 16.94
N ILE A 132 4.38 -8.56 17.23
CA ILE A 132 3.54 -8.84 18.41
C ILE A 132 2.48 -9.93 18.19
N THR A 133 2.26 -10.37 16.95
CA THR A 133 1.28 -11.42 16.63
C THR A 133 1.89 -12.72 16.14
N SER A 134 1.26 -13.84 16.49
CA SER A 134 1.69 -15.17 16.05
C SER A 134 1.14 -15.51 14.67
N THR A 135 1.43 -14.69 13.66
CA THR A 135 0.98 -14.89 12.27
C THR A 135 2.16 -15.18 11.34
N THR A 136 1.90 -15.86 10.21
CA THR A 136 2.90 -15.95 9.14
C THR A 136 2.99 -14.58 8.46
N SER A 137 4.19 -14.15 8.04
CA SER A 137 4.40 -12.78 7.51
C SER A 137 3.41 -12.40 6.42
N ALA A 138 3.16 -13.28 5.44
CA ALA A 138 2.34 -12.93 4.31
C ALA A 138 0.84 -12.86 4.65
N LEU A 139 0.32 -13.82 5.44
CA LEU A 139 -1.08 -13.77 5.90
C LEU A 139 -1.31 -12.65 6.93
N GLY A 140 -0.32 -12.39 7.79
CA GLY A 140 -0.36 -11.32 8.78
C GLY A 140 -0.30 -9.93 8.14
N HIS A 141 0.48 -9.76 7.09
CA HIS A 141 0.62 -8.49 6.36
C HIS A 141 -0.72 -8.02 5.82
N SER A 142 -1.35 -8.79 4.93
CA SER A 142 -2.66 -8.43 4.34
C SER A 142 -3.77 -8.32 5.39
N TYR A 143 -3.69 -9.13 6.45
CA TYR A 143 -4.62 -9.05 7.56
C TYR A 143 -4.55 -7.67 8.24
N TRP A 144 -3.34 -7.22 8.61
CA TRP A 144 -3.18 -5.96 9.34
C TRP A 144 -3.52 -4.73 8.51
N GLU A 145 -3.27 -4.74 7.21
CA GLU A 145 -3.71 -3.68 6.29
C GLU A 145 -5.23 -3.60 6.19
N SER A 146 -5.90 -4.74 5.93
CA SER A 146 -7.36 -4.83 5.88
C SER A 146 -8.03 -4.40 7.20
N ARG A 147 -7.42 -4.78 8.33
CA ARG A 147 -7.87 -4.35 9.66
C ARG A 147 -7.80 -2.84 9.81
N PHE A 148 -6.69 -2.22 9.41
CA PHE A 148 -6.54 -0.76 9.47
C PHE A 148 -7.58 -0.05 8.60
N ASP A 149 -7.83 -0.51 7.37
CA ASP A 149 -8.87 0.04 6.49
C ASP A 149 -10.27 0.03 7.13
N GLY A 150 -10.58 -1.00 7.94
CA GLY A 150 -11.82 -1.08 8.71
C GLY A 150 -12.04 0.11 9.67
N HIS A 151 -10.96 0.65 10.24
CA HIS A 151 -11.00 1.84 11.09
C HIS A 151 -11.18 3.13 10.27
N ILE A 152 -10.60 3.20 9.08
CA ILE A 152 -10.74 4.37 8.18
C ILE A 152 -12.18 4.49 7.63
N GLY A 153 -12.84 3.37 7.35
CA GLY A 153 -14.26 3.29 7.04
C GLY A 153 -14.59 3.02 5.57
N GLU A 154 -15.70 2.31 5.35
CA GLU A 154 -16.06 1.73 4.05
C GLU A 154 -16.34 2.74 2.93
N ARG A 155 -16.58 4.02 3.28
CA ARG A 155 -16.75 5.10 2.29
C ARG A 155 -15.53 5.16 1.36
N PHE A 156 -14.32 5.13 1.90
CA PHE A 156 -13.11 5.33 1.11
C PHE A 156 -12.80 4.13 0.23
N SER A 157 -13.06 2.90 0.70
CA SER A 157 -12.97 1.70 -0.13
C SER A 157 -14.00 1.73 -1.27
N ARG A 158 -15.21 2.27 -1.05
CA ARG A 158 -16.19 2.50 -2.13
C ARG A 158 -15.72 3.55 -3.12
N THR A 159 -15.16 4.67 -2.64
CA THR A 159 -14.57 5.70 -3.51
C THR A 159 -13.44 5.13 -4.36
N ALA A 160 -12.54 4.33 -3.78
CA ALA A 160 -11.46 3.66 -4.51
C ALA A 160 -12.03 2.78 -5.65
N ARG A 161 -13.07 1.99 -5.37
CA ARG A 161 -13.75 1.17 -6.40
C ARG A 161 -14.34 2.02 -7.51
N GLN A 162 -15.05 3.10 -7.18
CA GLN A 162 -15.63 4.00 -8.18
C GLN A 162 -14.56 4.70 -9.02
N LEU A 163 -13.42 5.03 -8.43
CA LEU A 163 -12.31 5.65 -9.12
C LEU A 163 -11.68 4.68 -10.11
N ILE A 164 -11.43 3.43 -9.71
CA ILE A 164 -10.86 2.38 -10.58
C ILE A 164 -11.71 2.12 -11.82
N LEU A 165 -13.05 2.22 -11.71
CA LEU A 165 -13.96 1.97 -12.84
C LEU A 165 -14.00 3.08 -13.90
N ARG A 166 -13.28 4.19 -13.70
CA ARG A 166 -13.17 5.26 -14.69
C ARG A 166 -12.17 4.89 -15.79
N ASP A 167 -12.24 5.59 -16.91
CA ASP A 167 -11.23 5.49 -17.96
C ASP A 167 -9.93 6.17 -17.50
N HIS A 168 -8.88 5.36 -17.35
CA HIS A 168 -7.53 5.79 -16.99
C HIS A 168 -6.50 5.48 -18.08
N SER A 169 -6.94 5.28 -19.32
CA SER A 169 -6.09 4.86 -20.44
C SER A 169 -4.80 5.68 -20.60
N ALA A 170 -4.85 7.00 -20.36
CA ALA A 170 -3.66 7.86 -20.38
C ALA A 170 -2.67 7.52 -19.26
N SER A 171 -3.14 7.41 -18.01
CA SER A 171 -2.34 7.08 -16.83
C SER A 171 -1.81 5.65 -16.89
N ASP A 172 -2.63 4.70 -17.33
CA ASP A 172 -2.23 3.31 -17.53
C ASP A 172 -1.21 3.16 -18.65
N GLY A 173 -1.39 3.89 -19.76
CA GLY A 173 -0.41 3.94 -20.85
C GLY A 173 0.92 4.56 -20.41
N HIS A 174 0.88 5.54 -19.50
CA HIS A 174 2.06 6.13 -18.89
C HIS A 174 2.81 5.13 -18.00
N LEU A 175 2.10 4.45 -17.10
CA LEU A 175 2.66 3.36 -16.30
C LEU A 175 3.24 2.25 -17.18
N ASP A 176 2.51 1.82 -18.21
CA ASP A 176 2.96 0.78 -19.16
C ASP A 176 4.31 1.15 -19.76
N ARG A 177 4.49 2.40 -20.20
CA ARG A 177 5.73 2.87 -20.83
C ARG A 177 6.93 2.82 -19.90
N ILE A 178 6.74 3.09 -18.61
CA ILE A 178 7.80 3.18 -17.61
C ILE A 178 8.14 1.81 -17.01
N LEU A 179 7.12 0.97 -16.81
CA LEU A 179 7.28 -0.34 -16.20
C LEU A 179 7.65 -1.44 -17.23
N SER A 180 7.27 -1.28 -18.50
CA SER A 180 7.56 -2.25 -19.59
C SER A 180 9.00 -2.35 -20.13
N PRO A 181 9.89 -1.33 -20.12
CA PRO A 181 11.00 -1.27 -21.07
C PRO A 181 12.10 -2.32 -20.85
N THR A 182 12.01 -3.17 -19.81
CA THR A 182 13.03 -4.18 -19.50
C THR A 182 12.66 -5.62 -19.87
N ILE A 183 11.47 -5.91 -20.42
CA ILE A 183 11.00 -7.32 -20.56
C ILE A 183 10.76 -7.76 -22.01
N PHE A 184 10.54 -6.83 -22.96
CA PHE A 184 10.19 -7.23 -24.33
C PHE A 184 10.91 -6.38 -25.38
N SER A 185 11.94 -6.97 -25.98
CA SER A 185 12.76 -6.38 -27.04
C SER A 185 12.05 -6.31 -28.41
N THR A 186 10.80 -6.77 -28.55
CA THR A 186 10.08 -6.78 -29.84
C THR A 186 8.61 -6.33 -29.75
N PRO A 187 8.06 -5.68 -30.80
CA PRO A 187 6.66 -5.19 -30.84
C PRO A 187 5.59 -6.29 -30.69
N THR A 188 5.88 -7.51 -31.13
CA THR A 188 4.95 -8.65 -31.12
C THR A 188 4.68 -9.17 -29.71
N ASN A 189 5.72 -9.25 -28.87
CA ASN A 189 5.58 -9.64 -27.46
C ASN A 189 4.77 -8.59 -26.67
N ARG A 190 4.91 -7.31 -27.00
CA ARG A 190 4.13 -6.22 -26.39
C ARG A 190 2.62 -6.36 -26.66
N ARG A 191 2.21 -6.83 -27.85
CA ARG A 191 0.78 -6.98 -28.21
C ARG A 191 0.12 -8.19 -27.56
N ILE A 192 0.84 -9.33 -27.50
CA ILE A 192 0.38 -10.54 -26.82
C ILE A 192 0.26 -10.29 -25.31
N PHE A 193 1.25 -9.59 -24.74
CA PHE A 193 1.22 -9.17 -23.34
C PHE A 193 0.05 -8.23 -23.03
N ARG A 194 -0.19 -7.20 -23.86
CA ARG A 194 -1.37 -6.31 -23.72
C ARG A 194 -2.71 -7.06 -23.75
N GLY A 195 -2.83 -8.11 -24.58
CA GLY A 195 -4.02 -8.96 -24.61
C GLY A 195 -4.28 -9.71 -23.29
N MET A 196 -3.22 -10.17 -22.62
CA MET A 196 -3.32 -10.82 -21.29
C MET A 196 -3.59 -9.81 -20.16
N VAL A 197 -3.14 -8.56 -20.31
CA VAL A 197 -3.38 -7.48 -19.33
C VAL A 197 -4.87 -7.20 -19.16
N HIS A 198 -5.64 -7.11 -20.26
CA HIS A 198 -7.09 -6.86 -20.23
C HIS A 198 -7.91 -8.01 -19.62
N VAL A 199 -7.45 -9.26 -19.72
CA VAL A 199 -8.18 -10.43 -19.18
C VAL A 199 -7.97 -10.60 -17.68
N ALA A 200 -6.76 -10.34 -17.19
CA ALA A 200 -6.44 -10.45 -15.75
C ALA A 200 -6.90 -9.25 -14.90
N ASP A 201 -7.40 -8.19 -15.54
CA ASP A 201 -7.94 -7.01 -14.87
C ASP A 201 -9.30 -7.29 -14.21
N THR A 202 -10.02 -8.35 -14.58
CA THR A 202 -11.37 -8.63 -14.03
C THR A 202 -11.35 -9.47 -12.74
N GLU A 203 -10.33 -10.32 -12.53
CA GLU A 203 -10.34 -11.35 -11.47
C GLU A 203 -9.46 -11.05 -10.23
N SER A 204 -8.56 -10.08 -10.30
CA SER A 204 -7.61 -9.78 -9.21
C SER A 204 -8.23 -8.86 -8.14
N TRP A 205 -9.17 -8.00 -8.55
CA TRP A 205 -9.78 -6.99 -7.68
C TRP A 205 -10.79 -7.56 -6.71
N GLN A 206 -11.59 -8.54 -7.13
CA GLN A 206 -12.55 -9.22 -6.26
C GLN A 206 -11.87 -9.90 -5.06
N ARG A 207 -10.60 -10.30 -5.20
CA ARG A 207 -9.83 -11.00 -4.15
C ARG A 207 -9.25 -10.06 -3.08
N ILE A 208 -8.90 -8.81 -3.43
CA ILE A 208 -8.47 -7.80 -2.44
C ILE A 208 -9.61 -7.43 -1.49
N PHE A 209 -10.86 -7.55 -1.95
CA PHE A 209 -12.03 -7.07 -1.22
C PHE A 209 -12.72 -8.10 -0.31
N HIS A 210 -12.15 -9.30 -0.15
CA HIS A 210 -12.73 -10.33 0.71
C HIS A 210 -11.76 -10.74 1.84
N MET A 211 -12.00 -10.20 3.05
CA MET A 211 -12.16 -10.92 4.33
C MET A 211 -12.11 -9.92 5.50
N VAL A 212 -13.24 -9.64 6.16
CA VAL A 212 -13.81 -10.28 7.37
C VAL A 212 -13.75 -9.28 8.54
N ALA A 213 -14.88 -8.62 8.75
CA ALA A 213 -15.23 -7.87 9.96
C ALA A 213 -15.58 -8.83 11.13
N GLU A 214 -14.75 -9.84 11.37
CA GLU A 214 -14.90 -10.66 12.58
C GLU A 214 -14.15 -10.02 13.74
N LYS A 215 -14.71 -10.21 14.93
CA LYS A 215 -14.11 -9.84 16.21
C LYS A 215 -12.69 -10.40 16.27
N SER A 216 -11.71 -9.53 16.06
CA SER A 216 -10.32 -9.87 16.23
C SER A 216 -10.03 -10.01 17.71
N ARG A 217 -9.20 -11.00 18.06
CA ARG A 217 -8.62 -11.13 19.40
C ARG A 217 -7.55 -10.06 19.68
N TRP A 218 -7.14 -9.29 18.67
CA TRP A 218 -6.13 -8.23 18.71
C TRP A 218 -6.77 -6.93 18.20
N ASP A 219 -7.10 -6.02 19.11
CA ASP A 219 -7.78 -4.78 18.79
C ASP A 219 -6.77 -3.65 18.55
N LEU A 220 -7.03 -2.81 17.54
CA LEU A 220 -6.26 -1.58 17.30
C LEU A 220 -7.02 -0.43 17.93
N THR A 221 -6.34 0.34 18.78
CA THR A 221 -6.97 1.51 19.38
C THR A 221 -7.11 2.64 18.37
N GLU A 222 -8.16 3.45 18.49
CA GLU A 222 -8.34 4.65 17.66
C GLU A 222 -7.16 5.62 17.76
N GLN A 223 -6.48 5.65 18.92
CA GLN A 223 -5.28 6.45 19.13
C GLN A 223 -4.09 5.94 18.29
N GLU A 224 -3.88 4.63 18.21
CA GLU A 224 -2.85 4.03 17.36
C GLU A 224 -3.12 4.33 15.89
N VAL A 225 -4.35 4.09 15.42
CA VAL A 225 -4.75 4.39 14.04
C VAL A 225 -4.52 5.86 13.72
N GLY A 226 -4.99 6.76 14.59
CA GLY A 226 -4.80 8.20 14.45
C GLY A 226 -3.32 8.60 14.38
N GLY A 227 -2.45 7.95 15.15
CA GLY A 227 -1.00 8.19 15.12
C GLY A 227 -0.36 7.84 13.77
N TYR A 228 -0.67 6.67 13.22
CA TYR A 228 -0.15 6.24 11.91
C TYR A 228 -0.72 7.05 10.75
N VAL A 229 -2.02 7.37 10.80
CA VAL A 229 -2.67 8.27 9.84
C VAL A 229 -2.01 9.64 9.84
N THR A 230 -1.80 10.20 11.03
CA THR A 230 -1.16 11.51 11.21
C THR A 230 0.25 11.52 10.63
N ARG A 231 1.06 10.50 10.93
CA ARG A 231 2.40 10.39 10.38
C ARG A 231 2.39 10.25 8.85
N SER A 232 1.49 9.45 8.31
CA SER A 232 1.37 9.25 6.86
C SER A 232 1.01 10.54 6.14
N PHE A 233 0.07 11.31 6.69
CA PHE A 233 -0.27 12.63 6.17
C PHE A 233 0.92 13.60 6.23
N ASP A 234 1.62 13.67 7.36
CA ASP A 234 2.80 14.53 7.51
C ASP A 234 3.90 14.18 6.49
N PHE A 235 4.13 12.89 6.24
CA PHE A 235 5.07 12.43 5.22
C PHE A 235 4.64 12.80 3.81
N ILE A 236 3.34 12.70 3.49
CA ILE A 236 2.83 13.12 2.18
C ILE A 236 3.02 14.62 1.99
N VAL A 237 2.65 15.45 2.98
CA VAL A 237 2.82 16.90 2.88
C VAL A 237 4.30 17.27 2.73
N ASP A 238 5.18 16.64 3.51
CA ASP A 238 6.63 16.88 3.41
C ASP A 238 7.17 16.51 2.02
N LEU A 239 6.75 15.36 1.48
CA LEU A 239 7.10 14.92 0.14
C LEU A 239 6.59 15.87 -0.94
N LEU A 240 5.34 16.32 -0.87
CA LEU A 240 4.78 17.25 -1.85
C LEU A 240 5.40 18.67 -1.78
N ARG A 241 6.03 19.02 -0.64
CA ARG A 241 6.76 20.29 -0.47
C ARG A 241 8.22 20.20 -0.89
N HIS A 242 8.87 19.06 -0.66
CA HIS A 242 10.33 18.93 -0.73
C HIS A 242 10.84 17.82 -1.65
N LEU A 243 9.95 17.00 -2.20
CA LEU A 243 10.24 15.88 -3.09
C LEU A 243 11.37 15.00 -2.55
N ASP A 244 12.46 14.86 -3.30
CA ASP A 244 13.63 14.02 -3.02
C ASP A 244 14.39 14.40 -1.74
N LYS A 245 14.09 15.56 -1.14
CA LYS A 245 14.68 16.05 0.13
C LYS A 245 13.80 15.80 1.36
N SER A 246 12.63 15.21 1.18
CA SER A 246 11.67 14.97 2.26
C SER A 246 12.11 13.87 3.23
N GLU A 247 11.56 13.87 4.44
CA GLU A 247 11.81 12.85 5.47
C GLU A 247 11.52 11.40 5.00
N PRO A 248 10.39 11.07 4.34
CA PRO A 248 10.10 9.70 3.91
C PRO A 248 11.12 9.11 2.92
N MET A 249 11.90 9.95 2.21
CA MET A 249 12.93 9.49 1.26
C MET A 249 14.05 8.66 1.90
N LYS A 250 14.18 8.72 3.23
CA LYS A 250 15.15 7.93 3.99
C LYS A 250 14.70 6.48 4.21
N LEU A 251 13.45 6.17 3.89
CA LEU A 251 12.82 4.88 4.13
C LEU A 251 12.61 4.13 2.81
N ASP A 252 12.59 2.80 2.88
CA ASP A 252 12.15 1.95 1.79
C ASP A 252 10.61 1.86 1.82
N PRO A 253 9.87 2.35 0.80
CA PRO A 253 8.41 2.24 0.78
C PRO A 253 7.93 0.80 0.83
N ALA A 254 8.72 -0.17 0.34
CA ALA A 254 8.37 -1.59 0.44
C ALA A 254 8.63 -2.19 1.83
N GLY A 255 9.38 -1.50 2.71
CA GLY A 255 9.77 -1.96 4.05
C GLY A 255 10.46 -3.32 4.06
N THR A 256 11.27 -3.61 3.04
CA THR A 256 11.86 -4.95 2.81
C THR A 256 12.62 -5.46 4.04
N GLU A 257 13.41 -4.59 4.67
CA GLU A 257 14.20 -4.94 5.86
C GLU A 257 13.35 -5.03 7.14
N PRO A 258 12.54 -4.02 7.53
CA PRO A 258 11.69 -4.11 8.72
C PRO A 258 10.75 -5.32 8.72
N LEU A 259 10.09 -5.61 7.59
CA LEU A 259 9.19 -6.76 7.45
C LEU A 259 9.94 -8.09 7.63
N ARG A 260 11.19 -8.17 7.16
CA ARG A 260 12.04 -9.35 7.35
C ARG A 260 12.48 -9.51 8.80
N GLU A 261 12.90 -8.43 9.46
CA GLU A 261 13.41 -8.47 10.83
C GLU A 261 12.31 -8.72 11.88
N ALA A 262 11.06 -8.35 11.63
CA ALA A 262 9.94 -8.50 12.57
C ALA A 262 9.83 -9.93 13.15
N LYS A 263 9.96 -10.97 12.31
CA LYS A 263 9.93 -12.37 12.77
C LYS A 263 11.13 -12.76 13.61
N LYS A 264 12.31 -12.24 13.27
CA LYS A 264 13.56 -12.53 13.98
C LYS A 264 13.51 -11.89 15.36
N ILE A 265 13.08 -10.64 15.45
CA ILE A 265 12.85 -9.92 16.71
C ILE A 265 11.86 -10.68 17.59
N ARG A 266 10.70 -11.06 17.06
CA ARG A 266 9.72 -11.88 17.80
C ARG A 266 10.35 -13.15 18.36
N ARG A 267 11.06 -13.92 17.52
CA ARG A 267 11.66 -15.19 17.94
C ARG A 267 12.70 -15.03 19.05
N VAL A 268 13.54 -14.00 18.96
CA VAL A 268 14.59 -13.73 19.95
C VAL A 268 13.96 -13.23 21.24
N ALA A 269 13.07 -12.23 21.17
CA ALA A 269 12.44 -11.65 22.33
C ALA A 269 11.58 -12.68 23.10
N LEU A 270 10.83 -13.52 22.38
CA LEU A 270 10.01 -14.55 23.02
C LEU A 270 10.84 -15.56 23.83
N ARG A 271 12.06 -15.89 23.35
CA ARG A 271 12.99 -16.77 24.08
C ARG A 271 13.61 -16.11 25.31
N GLN A 272 13.76 -14.79 25.29
CA GLN A 272 14.44 -14.04 26.34
C GLN A 272 13.51 -13.61 27.47
N GLY A 273 12.26 -13.27 27.17
CA GLY A 273 11.36 -12.65 28.17
C GLY A 273 9.87 -12.80 27.90
N GLY A 274 9.46 -13.76 27.06
CA GLY A 274 8.03 -14.00 26.78
C GLY A 274 7.36 -12.88 25.97
N GLU A 275 6.03 -12.82 26.01
CA GLU A 275 5.25 -11.90 25.16
C GLU A 275 5.41 -10.42 25.55
N ASP A 276 5.67 -10.09 26.82
CA ASP A 276 5.87 -8.70 27.23
C ASP A 276 7.18 -8.13 26.67
N HIS A 277 8.25 -8.92 26.70
CA HIS A 277 9.52 -8.54 26.06
C HIS A 277 9.37 -8.44 24.54
N VAL A 278 8.52 -9.26 23.91
CA VAL A 278 8.21 -9.11 22.48
C VAL A 278 7.57 -7.76 22.18
N ARG A 279 6.61 -7.31 23.01
CA ARG A 279 5.96 -6.00 22.83
C ARG A 279 6.93 -4.86 23.01
N GLU A 280 7.81 -4.93 24.02
CA GLU A 280 8.84 -3.92 24.25
C GLU A 280 9.80 -3.83 23.05
N GLN A 281 10.31 -4.97 22.57
CA GLN A 281 11.22 -5.00 21.43
C GLN A 281 10.53 -4.55 20.13
N ALA A 282 9.27 -4.94 19.91
CA ALA A 282 8.50 -4.46 18.77
C ALA A 282 8.32 -2.94 18.79
N MET A 283 7.99 -2.36 19.95
CA MET A 283 7.88 -0.91 20.11
C MET A 283 9.24 -0.21 19.91
N HIS A 284 10.33 -0.78 20.43
CA HIS A 284 11.67 -0.23 20.27
C HIS A 284 12.12 -0.19 18.79
N HIS A 285 11.84 -1.25 18.04
CA HIS A 285 12.29 -1.39 16.65
C HIS A 285 11.34 -0.77 15.62
N PHE A 286 10.04 -0.79 15.87
CA PHE A 286 9.00 -0.46 14.90
C PHE A 286 8.00 0.59 15.38
N GLY A 287 8.18 1.11 16.60
CA GLY A 287 7.41 2.26 17.06
C GLY A 287 7.63 3.46 16.15
N LEU A 288 6.60 4.31 16.00
CA LEU A 288 6.71 5.53 15.21
C LEU A 288 7.86 6.40 15.74
N PRO A 289 8.86 6.75 14.92
CA PRO A 289 10.00 7.50 15.38
C PRO A 289 9.56 8.94 15.70
N LEU A 290 10.31 9.64 16.57
CA LEU A 290 10.09 11.07 16.74
C LEU A 290 10.38 11.79 15.42
N SER A 291 9.43 12.61 14.98
CA SER A 291 9.58 13.47 13.80
C SER A 291 9.28 14.91 14.19
N LYS A 292 9.96 15.84 13.52
CA LYS A 292 9.70 17.28 13.67
C LYS A 292 8.54 17.75 12.79
N LEU A 293 8.03 16.89 11.91
CA LEU A 293 6.90 17.22 11.06
C LEU A 293 5.63 17.36 11.90
N THR A 294 4.91 18.46 11.67
CA THR A 294 3.71 18.80 12.44
C THR A 294 2.62 19.40 11.55
N TYR A 295 2.60 19.11 10.25
CA TYR A 295 1.64 19.69 9.30
C TYR A 295 0.19 19.35 9.67
N SER A 296 -0.04 18.12 10.11
CA SER A 296 -1.31 17.63 10.65
C SER A 296 -1.86 18.49 11.79
N LYS A 297 -0.99 19.07 12.63
CA LYS A 297 -1.38 19.91 13.78
C LYS A 297 -1.83 21.30 13.39
N THR A 298 -1.49 21.76 12.19
CA THR A 298 -1.91 23.08 11.70
C THR A 298 -3.27 23.05 10.99
N ARG A 299 -3.90 21.87 10.89
CA ARG A 299 -5.26 21.71 10.37
C ARG A 299 -6.29 22.30 11.33
N SER A 300 -7.37 22.85 10.79
CA SER A 300 -8.53 23.31 11.58
C SER A 300 -9.31 22.16 12.24
N GLU A 301 -9.31 20.99 11.60
CA GLU A 301 -10.00 19.78 12.07
C GLU A 301 -9.02 18.61 12.20
N PRO A 302 -9.18 17.76 13.25
CA PRO A 302 -8.41 16.54 13.38
C PRO A 302 -8.54 15.66 12.15
N LEU A 303 -7.41 15.12 11.68
CA LEU A 303 -7.38 14.27 10.50
C LEU A 303 -8.20 12.98 10.69
N TYR A 304 -8.13 12.39 11.88
CA TYR A 304 -8.84 11.18 12.27
C TYR A 304 -9.55 11.45 13.60
N PRO A 305 -10.81 11.94 13.58
CA PRO A 305 -11.58 12.13 14.80
C PRO A 305 -11.88 10.77 15.41
N ALA A 306 -11.65 10.62 16.72
CA ALA A 306 -12.06 9.41 17.43
C ALA A 306 -13.57 9.21 17.21
N ARG A 307 -13.98 8.03 16.74
CA ARG A 307 -15.42 7.73 16.62
C ARG A 307 -16.04 7.85 18.01
N GLU A 308 -17.06 8.69 18.16
CA GLU A 308 -17.88 8.66 19.38
C GLU A 308 -18.42 7.25 19.53
N VAL A 309 -18.07 6.60 20.64
CA VAL A 309 -18.67 5.31 20.99
C VAL A 309 -20.14 5.60 21.29
N SER A 310 -21.01 5.34 20.31
CA SER A 310 -22.44 5.31 20.58
C SER A 310 -22.69 4.25 21.65
N SER A 311 -22.98 4.71 22.86
CA SER A 311 -23.48 3.90 23.98
C SER A 311 -24.76 3.18 23.62
#